data_AF-A0A2T4WBJ4-F1
#
_entry.id   AF-A0A2T4WBJ4-F1
#
_cell.length_a   1.000
_cell.length_b   1.000
_cell.length_c   1.000
_cell.angle_alpha   90.00
_cell.angle_beta   90.00
_cell.angle_gamma   90.00
#
_symmetry.space_group_name_H-M   'P 1'
#
loop_
_entity.id
_entity.type
_entity.pdbx_description
1 polymer ?
#
loop_
_entity_poly.entity_id
_entity_poly.type
_entity_poly.pdbx_seq_one_letter_code
_entity_poly.pdbx_strand_id
1 'polypeptide(L)' 'FLPFMDKTTGVSTYGTGRFMDITKPEGSTMILDFNYAYNPYCAYTDGYSCPITPQENYIDIEVNAGIKGPDGH' A
#
# COMPACT_ATOMS: atom_id res chain seq x y z
N PHE A 1 -2.32 -1.51 -10.73
CA PHE A 1 -1.59 -0.93 -9.59
C PHE A 1 -2.46 0.08 -8.86
N LEU A 2 -2.59 -0.07 -7.55
CA LEU A 2 -3.35 0.81 -6.64
C LEU A 2 -2.49 1.11 -5.40
N PRO A 3 -1.99 2.33 -5.22
CA PRO A 3 -1.37 2.75 -3.97
C PRO A 3 -2.45 3.13 -2.96
N PHE A 4 -2.29 2.76 -1.69
CA PHE A 4 -3.22 3.12 -0.63
C PHE A 4 -2.50 3.38 0.69
N MET A 5 -3.14 4.19 1.53
CA MET A 5 -2.75 4.41 2.92
C MET A 5 -3.90 4.00 3.84
N ASP A 6 -3.55 3.57 5.04
CA ASP A 6 -4.50 3.16 6.07
C ASP A 6 -3.95 3.53 7.45
N LYS A 7 -4.68 3.25 8.54
CA LYS A 7 -4.25 3.61 9.90
C LYS A 7 -2.93 2.94 10.34
N THR A 8 -2.48 1.87 9.66
CA THR A 8 -1.19 1.22 9.94
C THR A 8 0.01 1.91 9.27
N THR A 9 -0.23 2.81 8.30
CA THR A 9 0.82 3.49 7.52
C THR A 9 1.70 4.34 8.42
N GLY A 10 3.03 4.12 8.37
CA GLY A 10 4.01 4.80 9.23
C GLY A 10 4.00 4.35 10.69
N VAL A 11 3.18 3.37 11.05
CA VAL A 11 3.10 2.78 12.40
C VAL A 11 3.66 1.35 12.38
N SER A 12 3.01 0.47 11.62
CA SER A 12 3.42 -0.93 11.44
C SER A 12 3.66 -1.30 9.97
N THR A 13 3.26 -0.43 9.04
CA THR A 13 3.49 -0.56 7.59
C THR A 13 4.28 0.64 7.05
N TYR A 14 4.80 0.53 5.82
CA TYR A 14 5.70 1.53 5.24
C TYR A 14 5.10 2.95 5.22
N GLY A 15 5.94 3.96 5.46
CA GLY A 15 5.51 5.34 5.75
C GLY A 15 4.73 6.05 4.65
N THR A 16 4.86 5.65 3.39
CA THR A 16 4.11 6.25 2.27
C THR A 16 2.95 5.36 1.79
N GLY A 17 2.61 4.33 2.55
CA GLY A 17 1.56 3.38 2.23
C GLY A 17 2.07 2.12 1.51
N ARG A 18 1.11 1.33 1.06
CA ARG A 18 1.34 0.03 0.41
C ARG A 18 0.62 -0.05 -0.91
N PHE A 19 1.04 -1.01 -1.72
CA PHE A 19 0.63 -1.18 -3.09
C PHE A 19 -0.10 -2.48 -3.28
N MET A 20 -1.07 -2.47 -4.19
CA MET A 20 -1.77 -3.66 -4.62
C MET A 20 -1.82 -3.70 -6.15
N ASP A 21 -1.50 -4.85 -6.73
CA ASP A 21 -1.78 -5.07 -8.13
C ASP A 21 -3.22 -5.50 -8.32
N ILE A 22 -3.90 -4.77 -9.20
CA ILE A 22 -5.32 -4.93 -9.48
C ILE A 22 -5.50 -5.11 -10.99
N THR A 23 -6.44 -5.97 -11.34
CA THR A 23 -6.88 -6.17 -12.72
C THR A 23 -8.17 -5.40 -12.93
N LYS A 24 -8.35 -4.83 -14.14
CA LYS A 24 -9.61 -4.18 -14.51
C LYS A 24 -10.75 -5.21 -14.39
N PRO A 25 -11.80 -4.93 -13.60
CA PRO A 25 -12.94 -5.84 -13.50
C PRO A 25 -13.72 -5.84 -14.82
N GLU A 26 -14.37 -6.98 -15.13
CA GLU A 26 -15.31 -7.07 -16.25
C GLU A 26 -16.64 -6.34 -15.95
N GLY A 27 -16.99 -6.23 -14.66
CA GLY A 27 -18.20 -5.56 -14.17
C GLY A 27 -17.93 -4.27 -13.41
N SER A 28 -18.91 -3.85 -12.61
CA SER A 28 -18.85 -2.63 -11.78
C SER A 28 -18.26 -2.85 -10.38
N THR A 29 -17.96 -4.09 -10.02
CA THR A 29 -17.42 -4.45 -8.69
C THR A 29 -16.06 -5.13 -8.86
N MET A 30 -15.18 -4.92 -7.88
CA MET A 30 -13.91 -5.62 -7.80
C MET A 30 -13.63 -6.03 -6.36
N ILE A 31 -12.89 -7.13 -6.20
CA ILE A 31 -12.40 -7.58 -4.91
C ILE A 31 -11.00 -7.01 -4.71
N LEU A 32 -10.79 -6.33 -3.60
CA LEU A 32 -9.47 -5.89 -3.15
C LEU A 32 -8.99 -6.84 -2.05
N ASP A 33 -7.92 -7.58 -2.32
CA ASP A 33 -7.35 -8.51 -1.36
C ASP A 33 -6.09 -7.92 -0.72
N PHE A 34 -6.28 -7.34 0.46
CA PHE A 34 -5.22 -6.70 1.23
C PHE A 34 -4.13 -7.66 1.72
N ASN A 35 -4.34 -8.98 1.66
CA ASN A 35 -3.29 -9.95 1.99
C ASN A 35 -2.11 -9.87 0.99
N TYR A 36 -2.37 -9.40 -0.23
CA TYR A 36 -1.36 -9.21 -1.27
C TYR A 36 -0.77 -7.80 -1.30
N ALA A 37 -1.08 -6.95 -0.30
CA ALA A 37 -0.49 -5.62 -0.22
C ALA A 37 1.02 -5.69 0.06
N TYR A 38 1.82 -4.98 -0.73
CA TYR A 38 3.29 -4.98 -0.66
C TYR A 38 3.86 -3.56 -0.58
N ASN A 39 5.12 -3.43 -0.16
CA ASN A 39 5.79 -2.13 -0.09
C ASN A 39 6.40 -1.74 -1.44
N PRO A 40 6.46 -0.44 -1.81
CA PRO A 40 7.30 0.02 -2.92
C PRO A 40 8.75 -0.44 -2.79
N TYR A 41 9.46 -0.59 -3.92
CA TYR A 41 10.90 -0.86 -3.91
C TYR A 41 11.71 0.19 -3.12
N CYS A 42 11.28 1.45 -3.17
CA CYS A 42 11.94 2.52 -2.42
C CYS A 42 11.87 2.36 -0.90
N ALA A 43 11.02 1.46 -0.38
CA ALA A 43 11.03 1.10 1.04
C ALA A 43 12.29 0.34 1.45
N TYR A 44 12.99 -0.29 0.52
CA TYR A 44 14.11 -1.19 0.80
C TYR A 44 15.46 -0.67 0.34
N THR A 45 15.48 0.32 -0.54
CA THR A 45 16.72 0.83 -1.14
C THR A 45 16.55 2.26 -1.60
N ASP A 46 17.62 3.02 -1.41
CA ASP A 46 17.80 4.32 -2.03
C ASP A 46 17.91 4.19 -3.55
N GLY A 47 17.59 5.26 -4.28
CA GLY A 47 17.75 5.34 -5.74
C GLY A 47 16.48 5.07 -6.55
N TYR A 48 15.34 4.80 -5.91
CA TYR A 48 14.04 4.72 -6.56
C TYR A 48 13.15 5.89 -6.16
N SER A 49 12.46 6.48 -7.13
CA SER A 49 11.44 7.49 -6.85
C SER A 49 10.25 6.84 -6.15
N CYS A 50 9.97 7.24 -4.92
CA CYS A 50 8.77 6.80 -4.21
C CYS A 50 7.51 7.43 -4.84
N PRO A 51 6.54 6.62 -5.29
CA PRO A 51 5.22 7.14 -5.65
C PRO A 51 4.55 7.75 -4.41
N ILE A 52 4.02 8.95 -4.55
CA ILE A 52 3.21 9.58 -3.51
C ILE A 52 1.79 9.02 -3.63
N THR A 53 1.30 8.41 -2.55
CA THR A 53 -0.07 7.91 -2.50
C THR A 53 -1.06 9.09 -2.46
N PRO A 54 -2.03 9.19 -3.38
CA PRO A 54 -3.05 10.23 -3.34
C PRO A 54 -3.89 10.16 -2.07
N GLN A 55 -4.36 11.32 -1.59
CA GLN A 55 -5.14 11.40 -0.37
C GLN A 55 -6.49 10.67 -0.49
N GLU A 56 -7.06 10.62 -1.69
CA GLU A 56 -8.31 9.92 -2.02
C GLU A 56 -8.19 8.40 -1.82
N ASN A 57 -6.97 7.87 -1.81
CA ASN A 57 -6.71 6.45 -1.56
C ASN A 57 -6.39 6.16 -0.09
N TYR A 58 -6.72 7.08 0.81
CA TYR A 58 -6.71 6.83 2.25
C TYR A 58 -7.99 6.14 2.70
N ILE A 59 -7.85 5.04 3.43
CA ILE A 59 -8.97 4.34 4.07
C ILE A 59 -8.84 4.48 5.59
N ASP A 60 -9.91 4.96 6.25
CA ASP A 60 -9.91 5.27 7.70
C ASP A 60 -10.09 4.03 8.59
N ILE A 61 -9.38 2.95 8.28
CA ILE A 61 -9.39 1.69 9.02
C ILE A 61 -7.96 1.15 9.17
N GLU A 62 -7.75 0.24 10.13
CA GLU A 62 -6.50 -0.52 10.20
C GLU A 62 -6.54 -1.72 9.27
N VAL A 63 -5.55 -1.84 8.38
CA VAL A 63 -5.38 -3.02 7.53
C VAL A 63 -4.19 -3.85 8.04
N ASN A 64 -4.49 -4.78 8.94
CA ASN A 64 -3.54 -5.69 9.59
C ASN A 64 -3.21 -6.95 8.74
N ALA A 65 -3.19 -6.81 7.42
CA ALA A 65 -2.86 -7.87 6.45
C ALA A 65 -1.86 -7.34 5.42
N GLY A 66 -1.09 -8.22 4.77
CA GLY A 66 -0.03 -7.83 3.83
C GLY A 66 1.34 -7.63 4.48
N ILE A 67 2.28 -7.05 3.73
CA ILE A 67 3.68 -6.88 4.17
C ILE A 67 3.79 -5.71 5.17
N LYS A 68 4.56 -5.92 6.25
CA LYS A 68 4.92 -4.87 7.24
C LYS A 68 5.96 -3.91 6.68
N GLY A 69 6.12 -2.75 7.32
CA GLY A 69 7.22 -1.83 7.01
C GLY A 69 8.57 -2.51 7.28
N PRO A 70 9.61 -2.22 6.47
CA PRO A 70 10.96 -2.68 6.79
C PRO A 70 11.46 -2.02 8.08
N ASP A 71 12.26 -2.76 8.85
CA ASP A 71 12.85 -2.25 10.08
C ASP A 71 13.88 -1.16 9.77
N GLY A 72 13.77 0.00 10.45
CA GLY A 72 14.75 1.08 10.36
C GLY A 72 14.52 2.11 9.25
N HIS A 73 13.29 2.24 8.75
CA HIS A 73 12.93 3.20 7.70
C HIS A 73 11.76 4.11 8.08
#